data_AF-A0AB38YU19-F1
#
_entry.id   AF-A0AB38YU19-F1
#
_cell.length_a   1.000
_cell.length_b   1.000
_cell.length_c   1.000
_cell.angle_alpha   90.00
_cell.angle_beta   90.00
_cell.angle_gamma   90.00
#
_symmetry.space_group_name_H-M   'P 1'
#
loop_
_entity.id
_entity.type
_entity.pdbx_description
1 polymer ?
#
loop_
_entity_poly.entity_id
_entity_poly.type
_entity_poly.pdbx_seq_one_letter_code
_entity_poly.pdbx_strand_id
1 'polypeptide(L)' 'MAKRKYQKELFSVRRIDREWWVVQQVDPTVAVKKVEKTQTRCVANQYADDYVEKYYVDLYLKQQMQAASK' A
#
# COMPACT_ATOMS: atom_id res chain seq x y z
N MET A 1 14.90 25.25 -17.27
CA MET A 1 13.81 24.41 -16.72
C MET A 1 14.05 24.18 -15.23
N ALA A 2 13.34 24.91 -14.36
CA ALA A 2 13.48 24.75 -12.93
C ALA A 2 12.96 23.37 -12.51
N LYS A 3 13.86 22.50 -12.02
CA LYS A 3 13.46 21.29 -11.30
C LYS A 3 12.63 21.76 -10.11
N ARG A 4 11.31 21.52 -10.13
CA ARG A 4 10.44 21.80 -8.99
C ARG A 4 11.05 21.04 -7.80
N LYS A 5 11.61 21.77 -6.83
CA LYS A 5 11.93 21.25 -5.49
C LYS A 5 10.58 20.89 -4.90
N TYR A 6 10.15 19.63 -5.06
CA TYR A 6 8.82 19.15 -4.71
C TYR A 6 8.37 19.73 -3.36
N GLN A 7 7.28 20.50 -3.37
CA GLN A 7 6.47 20.67 -2.16
C GLN A 7 6.06 19.24 -1.79
N LYS A 8 6.61 18.71 -0.69
CA LYS A 8 6.20 17.40 -0.16
C LYS A 8 4.68 17.43 -0.06
N GLU A 9 3.99 16.62 -0.85
CA GLU A 9 2.54 16.49 -0.73
C GLU A 9 2.28 16.09 0.72
N LEU A 10 1.59 16.98 1.47
CA LEU A 10 1.29 16.73 2.88
C LEU A 10 0.43 15.48 3.05
N PHE A 11 -0.30 15.11 2.00
CA PHE A 11 -1.24 13.99 1.97
C PHE A 11 -0.77 12.95 0.96
N SER A 12 -0.74 11.70 1.39
CA SER A 12 -0.48 10.54 0.53
C SER A 12 -1.55 9.49 0.76
N VAL A 13 -1.76 8.60 -0.21
CA VAL A 13 -2.68 7.48 -0.06
C VAL A 13 -1.87 6.23 0.30
N ARG A 14 -2.24 5.55 1.38
CA ARG A 14 -1.58 4.31 1.83
C ARG A 14 -2.60 3.25 2.22
N ARG A 15 -2.24 1.99 2.01
CA ARG A 15 -3.02 0.84 2.50
C ARG A 15 -2.60 0.50 3.92
N ILE A 16 -3.56 0.52 4.84
CA ILE A 16 -3.37 0.19 6.26
C ILE A 16 -4.53 -0.71 6.68
N ASP A 17 -4.24 -1.85 7.30
CA ASP A 17 -5.26 -2.82 7.74
C ASP A 17 -6.23 -3.25 6.62
N ARG A 18 -5.70 -3.44 5.40
CA ARG A 18 -6.42 -3.76 4.15
C ARG A 18 -7.34 -2.67 3.62
N GLU A 19 -7.39 -1.50 4.24
CA GLU A 19 -8.17 -0.35 3.81
C GLU A 19 -7.27 0.76 3.28
N TRP A 20 -7.79 1.54 2.33
CA TRP A 20 -7.09 2.69 1.79
C TRP A 20 -7.39 3.93 2.63
N TRP A 21 -6.33 4.61 3.06
CA TRP A 21 -6.40 5.82 3.88
C TRP A 21 -5.67 6.96 3.21
N VAL A 22 -6.30 8.14 3.22
CA VAL A 22 -5.56 9.39 3.03
C VAL A 22 -4.83 9.64 4.35
N VAL A 23 -3.51 9.68 4.27
CA VAL A 23 -2.65 9.90 5.42
C VAL A 23 -1.89 11.20 5.26
N GLN A 24 -1.82 11.98 6.34
CA GLN A 24 -0.99 13.16 6.42
C GLN A 24 0.37 12.78 6.99
N GLN A 25 1.44 13.19 6.32
CA GLN A 25 2.79 12.98 6.82
C GLN A 25 3.08 14.00 7.94
N VAL A 26 3.16 13.53 9.19
CA VAL A 26 3.43 14.38 10.36
C VAL A 26 4.94 14.49 10.56
N ASP A 27 5.66 13.38 10.37
CA ASP A 27 7.12 13.37 10.38
C ASP A 27 7.70 12.78 9.09
N PRO A 28 8.85 13.28 8.64
CA PRO A 28 9.49 12.80 7.42
C PRO A 28 9.95 11.34 7.50
N THR A 29 10.12 10.79 8.71
CA THR A 29 10.81 9.52 8.96
C THR A 29 9.90 8.37 9.37
N VAL A 30 8.82 8.56 10.15
CA VAL A 30 8.07 7.41 10.71
C VAL A 30 6.56 7.65 10.85
N ALA A 31 6.13 8.85 11.26
CA ALA A 31 4.75 9.06 11.67
C ALA A 31 3.84 9.58 10.54
N VAL A 32 2.77 8.83 10.27
CA VAL A 32 1.67 9.21 9.37
C VAL A 32 0.37 9.20 10.16
N LYS A 33 -0.40 10.28 10.04
CA LYS A 33 -1.72 10.41 10.68
C LYS A 33 -2.81 10.02 9.69
N LYS A 34 -3.71 9.11 10.09
CA LYS A 34 -4.93 8.79 9.33
C LYS A 34 -5.84 10.02 9.31
N VAL A 35 -6.16 10.53 8.12
CA VAL A 35 -7.03 11.71 7.95
C VAL A 35 -8.43 11.25 7.61
N GLU A 36 -8.56 10.47 6.54
CA GLU A 36 -9.85 10.05 6.01
C GLU A 36 -9.74 8.65 5.41
N LYS A 37 -10.78 7.85 5.65
CA LYS A 37 -10.94 6.55 5.00
C LYS A 37 -11.41 6.80 3.58
N THR A 38 -10.61 6.39 2.60
CA THR A 38 -10.96 6.59 1.20
C THR A 38 -11.36 5.27 0.56
N GLN A 39 -12.50 5.28 -0.13
CA GLN A 39 -12.92 4.16 -0.98
C GLN A 39 -12.37 4.31 -2.41
N THR A 40 -11.53 5.31 -2.67
CA THR A 40 -11.13 5.66 -4.04
C THR A 40 -10.21 4.58 -4.61
N ARG A 41 -10.83 3.63 -5.32
CA ARG A 41 -10.19 2.67 -6.21
C ARG A 41 -9.64 3.43 -7.42
N CYS A 42 -8.44 3.98 -7.30
CA CYS A 42 -7.69 4.40 -8.47
C CYS A 42 -6.99 3.19 -9.10
N VAL A 43 -6.66 3.29 -10.38
CA VAL A 43 -5.97 2.22 -11.13
C VAL A 43 -4.66 1.79 -10.43
N ALA A 44 -3.92 2.73 -9.86
CA ALA A 44 -2.69 2.42 -9.11
C ALA A 44 -2.96 1.62 -7.83
N ASN A 45 -4.05 1.92 -7.10
CA ASN A 45 -4.46 1.18 -5.91
C ASN A 45 -4.93 -0.24 -6.27
N GLN A 46 -5.66 -0.39 -7.38
CA GLN A 46 -6.05 -1.71 -7.87
C GLN A 46 -4.84 -2.57 -8.22
N TYR A 47 -3.86 -2.03 -8.95
CA TYR A 47 -2.63 -2.77 -9.23
C TYR A 47 -1.90 -3.16 -7.95
N ALA A 48 -1.78 -2.25 -6.98
CA ALA A 48 -1.16 -2.56 -5.70
C ALA A 48 -1.91 -3.68 -4.95
N ASP A 49 -3.24 -3.69 -5.01
CA ASP A 49 -4.07 -4.75 -4.42
C ASP A 49 -3.85 -6.10 -5.13
N ASP A 50 -3.83 -6.12 -6.46
CA ASP A 50 -3.62 -7.33 -7.27
C ASP A 50 -2.23 -7.96 -7.00
N TYR A 51 -1.18 -7.14 -6.86
CA TYR A 51 0.16 -7.63 -6.54
C TYR A 51 0.24 -8.25 -5.14
N VAL A 52 -0.43 -7.65 -4.16
CA VAL A 52 -0.48 -8.17 -2.79
C VAL A 52 -1.24 -9.48 -2.73
N GLU A 53 -2.40 -9.57 -3.40
CA GLU A 53 -3.18 -10.82 -3.46
C GLU A 53 -2.38 -11.93 -4.12
N LYS A 54 -1.72 -11.66 -5.26
CA LYS A 54 -0.86 -12.63 -5.93
C LYS A 54 0.22 -13.17 -5.01
N TYR A 55 0.91 -12.30 -4.27
CA TYR A 55 1.96 -12.72 -3.32
C TYR A 55 1.42 -13.71 -2.27
N TYR A 56 0.26 -13.44 -1.68
CA TYR A 56 -0.33 -14.31 -0.66
C TYR A 56 -0.81 -15.65 -1.23
N VAL A 57 -1.36 -15.66 -2.46
CA VAL A 57 -1.72 -16.89 -3.16
C VAL A 57 -0.48 -17.74 -3.43
N ASP A 58 0.58 -17.14 -3.96
CA ASP A 58 1.84 -17.83 -4.24
C ASP A 58 2.46 -18.40 -2.96
N LEU A 59 2.41 -17.65 -1.86
CA LEU A 59 2.91 -18.10 -0.55
C LEU A 59 2.10 -19.31 -0.04
N TYR A 60 0.77 -19.24 -0.15
CA TYR A 60 -0.11 -20.33 0.27
C TYR A 60 0.15 -21.61 -0.53
N LEU A 61 0.26 -21.49 -1.86
CA LEU A 61 0.56 -22.62 -2.74
C LEU A 61 1.91 -23.26 -2.39
N LYS A 62 2.94 -22.45 -2.13
CA LYS A 62 4.25 -22.96 -1.69
C LYS A 62 4.16 -23.73 -0.38
N GLN A 63 3.39 -23.23 0.59
CA GLN A 63 3.19 -23.93 1.87
C GLN A 63 2.48 -25.27 1.69
N GLN A 64 1.45 -25.33 0.83
CA GLN A 64 0.74 -26.56 0.50
C GLN A 64 1.66 -27.59 -0.15
N MET A 65 2.48 -27.17 -1.12
CA MET A 65 3.47 -28.05 -1.77
C MET A 65 4.51 -28.59 -0.79
N GLN A 66 4.96 -27.76 0.16
CA GLN A 66 5.89 -28.19 1.21
C GLN A 66 5.24 -29.16 2.22
N ALA A 67 3.96 -28.95 2.55
CA ALA A 67 3.22 -29.83 3.45
C ALA A 67 2.92 -31.18 2.80
N ALA A 68 2.59 -31.21 1.50
CA ALA A 68 2.33 -32.43 0.74
C ALA A 68 3.60 -33.25 0.43
N SER A 69 4.79 -32.63 0.53
CA SER A 69 6.08 -33.27 0.31
C SER A 69 6.70 -33.89 1.58
N LYS A 70 6.02 -33.80 2.73
CA LYS A 70 6.41 -34.46 4.00
C LYS A 70 5.60 -35.72 4.22
#